data_AF-Q9WX74-F1
#
_entry.id   AF-Q9WX74-F1
#
_cell.length_a   1.000
_cell.length_b   1.000
_cell.length_c   1.000
_cell.angle_alpha   90.00
_cell.angle_beta   90.00
_cell.angle_gamma   90.00
#
_symmetry.space_group_name_H-M   'P 1'
#
loop_
_entity.id
_entity.type
_entity.pdbx_description
1 polymer ?
#
loop_
_entity_poly.entity_id
_entity_poly.type
_entity_poly.pdbx_seq_one_letter_code
_entity_poly.pdbx_strand_id
1 'polypeptide(L)'
;MSDDTSQPFLFPAIRRKKITADFDGGRITSDGGVLLLAAAERRIGLADRLARLIADPRDPRRVTHGVADILRARMLAIACGYEDADDLDHLRCDPGFKLACGRLPDTGRDLCSQPTISRWENAPTLREVIRLTYALVDTWCDSYARPPVAVTLDIDDTVDVVHGHQQLALFNAHHDERCFMPIHVYDAATSRPVAIVIRPGKTRPDRKFVVTCVV
;
A
#
# COMPACT_ATOMS: atom_id res chain seq x y z
N MET A 1 27.41 23.68 -14.69
CA MET A 1 26.31 24.53 -14.19
C MET A 1 26.83 25.17 -12.93
N SER A 2 26.89 26.49 -12.89
CA SER A 2 27.46 27.25 -11.78
C SER A 2 26.65 27.01 -10.50
N ASP A 3 27.34 26.72 -9.40
CA ASP A 3 26.77 26.67 -8.05
C ASP A 3 26.33 28.07 -7.63
N ASP A 4 25.16 28.50 -8.06
CA ASP A 4 24.45 29.65 -7.47
C ASP A 4 23.79 29.19 -6.16
N THR A 5 24.60 28.89 -5.14
CA THR A 5 24.08 28.70 -3.78
C THR A 5 23.75 30.08 -3.21
N SER A 6 22.53 30.56 -3.46
CA SER A 6 22.00 31.77 -2.84
C SER A 6 22.04 31.62 -1.31
N GLN A 7 22.73 32.54 -0.63
CA GLN A 7 22.87 32.52 0.83
C GLN A 7 21.50 32.53 1.53
N PRO A 8 21.37 31.88 2.70
CA PRO A 8 20.15 31.95 3.50
C PRO A 8 19.82 33.40 3.83
N PHE A 9 18.55 33.79 3.74
CA PHE A 9 18.09 35.13 4.10
C PHE A 9 16.97 35.09 5.12
N LEU A 10 16.82 36.18 5.86
CA LEU A 10 15.91 36.28 6.99
C LEU A 10 14.65 37.05 6.61
N PHE A 11 13.49 36.51 6.98
CA PHE A 11 12.26 37.27 7.00
C PHE A 11 12.09 37.99 8.34
N PRO A 12 11.27 39.06 8.40
CA PRO A 12 10.88 39.65 9.67
C PRO A 12 10.32 38.58 10.63
N ALA A 13 10.77 38.63 11.89
CA ALA A 13 10.31 37.68 12.90
C ALA A 13 8.80 37.87 13.16
N ILE A 14 8.08 36.76 13.27
CA ILE A 14 6.69 36.77 13.74
C ILE A 14 6.71 36.53 15.25
N ARG A 15 6.43 37.57 16.03
CA ARG A 15 6.59 37.57 17.50
C ARG A 15 8.02 37.21 17.90
N ARG A 16 8.20 36.09 18.61
CA ARG A 16 9.51 35.57 19.07
C ARG A 16 10.04 34.44 18.18
N LYS A 17 9.48 34.26 16.97
CA LYS A 17 9.88 33.20 16.04
C LYS A 17 10.65 33.81 14.88
N LYS A 18 11.93 33.41 14.77
CA LYS A 18 12.80 33.74 13.63
C LYS A 18 12.36 32.90 12.43
N ILE A 19 12.21 33.54 11.28
CA ILE A 19 11.89 32.88 10.02
C ILE A 19 13.11 33.04 9.10
N THR A 20 13.63 31.92 8.62
CA THR A 20 14.81 31.86 7.75
C THR A 20 14.38 31.13 6.48
N ALA A 21 14.70 31.68 5.32
CA ALA A 21 14.69 30.93 4.07
C ALA A 21 16.11 30.45 3.80
N ASP A 22 16.24 29.16 3.59
CA ASP A 22 17.44 28.53 3.07
C ASP A 22 17.08 27.85 1.75
N PHE A 23 18.01 27.91 0.80
CA PHE A 23 17.87 27.26 -0.51
C PHE A 23 18.65 25.95 -0.59
N ASP A 24 19.47 25.64 0.42
CA ASP A 24 20.13 24.34 0.51
C ASP A 24 19.25 23.28 1.18
N GLY A 25 18.39 23.68 2.13
CA GLY A 25 17.35 22.93 2.87
C GLY A 25 17.72 21.56 3.48
N GLY A 26 18.86 21.00 3.10
CA GLY A 26 19.08 19.56 3.04
C GLY A 26 18.06 18.82 2.15
N ARG A 27 18.08 17.49 2.22
CA ARG A 27 16.96 16.69 1.73
C ARG A 27 15.82 16.75 2.72
N ILE A 28 14.68 17.29 2.29
CA ILE A 28 13.46 17.40 3.09
C ILE A 28 12.46 16.38 2.55
N THR A 29 11.64 15.83 3.44
CA THR A 29 10.47 15.02 3.08
C THR A 29 9.22 15.65 3.68
N SER A 30 8.13 15.64 2.92
CA SER A 30 6.79 15.97 3.42
C SER A 30 6.09 14.75 4.03
N ASP A 31 6.66 13.56 3.84
CA ASP A 31 6.06 12.26 4.16
C ASP A 31 6.63 11.66 5.44
N GLY A 32 7.03 12.46 6.42
CA GLY A 32 7.66 11.96 7.65
C GLY A 32 6.85 10.86 8.38
N GLY A 33 5.52 10.85 8.22
CA GLY A 33 4.63 9.81 8.73
C GLY A 33 4.88 8.40 8.16
N VAL A 34 5.51 8.29 6.99
CA VAL A 34 5.84 7.02 6.33
C VAL A 34 6.74 6.13 7.19
N LEU A 35 7.53 6.72 8.10
CA LEU A 35 8.36 5.98 9.05
C LEU A 35 7.53 5.19 10.07
N LEU A 36 6.37 5.72 10.48
CA LEU A 36 5.43 5.01 11.38
C LEU A 36 4.76 3.85 10.64
N LEU A 37 4.35 4.08 9.39
CA LEU A 37 3.81 3.03 8.53
C LEU A 37 4.83 1.92 8.29
N ALA A 38 6.10 2.27 8.06
CA ALA A 38 7.17 1.31 7.89
C ALA A 38 7.46 0.51 9.17
N ALA A 39 7.34 1.13 10.35
CA ALA A 39 7.44 0.41 11.61
C ALA A 39 6.29 -0.59 11.80
N ALA A 40 5.08 -0.22 11.42
CA ALA A 40 3.93 -1.11 11.42
C ALA A 40 4.11 -2.26 10.41
N GLU A 41 4.53 -1.97 9.17
CA GLU A 41 4.78 -2.96 8.13
C GLU A 41 5.85 -3.97 8.59
N ARG A 42 6.97 -3.52 9.16
CA ARG A 42 8.02 -4.42 9.69
C ARG A 42 7.53 -5.34 10.80
N ARG A 43 6.59 -4.87 11.63
CA ARG A 43 5.99 -5.70 12.68
C ARG A 43 5.04 -6.76 12.11
N ILE A 44 4.31 -6.42 11.04
CA ILE A 44 3.36 -7.32 10.38
C ILE A 44 4.10 -8.29 9.42
N GLY A 45 5.18 -7.82 8.78
CA GLY A 45 5.96 -8.57 7.79
C GLY A 45 5.21 -8.84 6.48
N LEU A 46 4.25 -7.98 6.12
CA LEU A 46 3.31 -8.25 5.03
C LEU A 46 4.02 -8.31 3.67
N ALA A 47 4.92 -7.35 3.37
CA ALA A 47 5.56 -7.31 2.05
C ALA A 47 6.39 -8.58 1.79
N ASP A 48 7.16 -9.04 2.78
CA ASP A 48 7.93 -10.28 2.67
C ASP A 48 7.03 -11.52 2.56
N ARG A 49 5.91 -11.55 3.30
CA ARG A 49 4.94 -12.65 3.23
C ARG A 49 4.33 -12.77 1.84
N LEU A 50 3.88 -11.64 1.27
CA LEU A 50 3.30 -11.61 -0.07
C LEU A 50 4.35 -11.91 -1.15
N ALA A 51 5.55 -11.32 -1.05
CA ALA A 51 6.60 -11.51 -2.04
C ALA A 51 7.02 -12.98 -2.21
N ARG A 52 7.02 -13.79 -1.13
CA ARG A 52 7.33 -15.23 -1.20
C ARG A 52 6.33 -16.03 -2.04
N LEU A 53 5.14 -15.50 -2.27
CA LEU A 53 4.07 -16.16 -3.00
C LEU A 53 3.99 -15.75 -4.48
N ILE A 54 4.81 -14.77 -4.89
CA ILE A 54 4.90 -14.30 -6.26
C ILE A 54 6.21 -14.83 -6.86
N ALA A 55 6.10 -15.55 -7.98
CA ALA A 55 7.28 -16.03 -8.69
C ALA A 55 8.08 -14.86 -9.28
N ASP A 56 9.40 -14.88 -9.11
CA ASP A 56 10.31 -13.96 -9.77
C ASP A 56 11.10 -14.66 -10.89
N PRO A 57 10.65 -14.56 -12.16
CA PRO A 57 11.30 -15.24 -13.27
C PRO A 57 12.56 -14.51 -13.78
N ARG A 58 12.91 -13.36 -13.20
CA ARG A 58 14.09 -12.58 -13.64
C ARG A 58 15.38 -13.31 -13.25
N ASP A 59 16.45 -13.12 -14.03
CA ASP A 59 17.80 -13.56 -13.63
C ASP A 59 18.20 -12.86 -12.32
N PRO A 60 18.41 -13.60 -11.21
CA PRO A 60 18.72 -13.02 -9.91
C PRO A 60 19.92 -12.07 -9.91
N ARG A 61 20.90 -12.30 -10.80
CA ARG A 61 22.10 -11.45 -10.92
C ARG A 61 21.81 -10.06 -11.51
N ARG A 62 20.64 -9.89 -12.12
CA ARG A 62 20.18 -8.64 -12.73
C ARG A 62 19.09 -7.96 -11.92
N VAL A 63 18.72 -8.53 -10.77
CA VAL A 63 17.68 -7.96 -9.90
C VAL A 63 18.28 -6.84 -9.05
N THR A 64 17.86 -5.62 -9.34
CA THR A 64 18.21 -4.42 -8.56
C THR A 64 17.32 -4.24 -7.33
N HIS A 65 16.02 -4.56 -7.48
CA HIS A 65 15.00 -4.44 -6.44
C HIS A 65 14.25 -5.78 -6.33
N GLY A 66 14.30 -6.38 -5.14
CA GLY A 66 13.56 -7.60 -4.85
C GLY A 66 12.05 -7.35 -4.82
N VAL A 67 11.25 -8.39 -5.02
CA VAL A 67 9.78 -8.27 -5.02
C VAL A 67 9.26 -7.68 -3.71
N ALA A 68 9.84 -8.07 -2.56
CA ALA A 68 9.47 -7.51 -1.26
C ALA A 68 9.75 -6.00 -1.15
N ASP A 69 10.88 -5.52 -1.67
CA ASP A 69 11.20 -4.09 -1.69
C ASP A 69 10.21 -3.30 -2.54
N ILE A 70 9.83 -3.86 -3.70
CA ILE A 70 8.88 -3.24 -4.63
C ILE A 70 7.48 -3.16 -4.00
N LEU A 71 7.01 -4.27 -3.43
CA LEU A 71 5.73 -4.33 -2.73
C LEU A 71 5.71 -3.39 -1.51
N ARG A 72 6.77 -3.35 -0.72
CA ARG A 72 6.87 -2.48 0.45
C ARG A 72 6.79 -1.01 0.06
N ALA A 73 7.57 -0.57 -0.93
CA ALA A 73 7.50 0.80 -1.44
C ALA A 73 6.07 1.14 -1.90
N ARG A 74 5.43 0.21 -2.61
CA ARG A 74 4.07 0.41 -3.10
C ARG A 74 3.01 0.48 -1.98
N MET A 75 3.08 -0.42 -1.00
CA MET A 75 2.17 -0.41 0.16
C MET A 75 2.27 0.90 0.94
N LEU A 76 3.50 1.38 1.16
CA LEU A 76 3.74 2.65 1.86
C LEU A 76 3.21 3.83 1.07
N ALA A 77 3.39 3.85 -0.25
CA ALA A 77 2.87 4.90 -1.12
C ALA A 77 1.34 4.98 -1.07
N ILE A 78 0.64 3.83 -1.20
CA ILE A 78 -0.81 3.77 -1.05
C ILE A 78 -1.25 4.29 0.33
N ALA A 79 -0.57 3.87 1.40
CA ALA A 79 -0.90 4.31 2.76
C ALA A 79 -0.62 5.80 3.02
N CYS A 80 0.24 6.44 2.22
CA CYS A 80 0.47 7.88 2.23
C CYS A 80 -0.46 8.66 1.29
N GLY A 81 -1.36 8.00 0.54
CA GLY A 81 -2.29 8.66 -0.39
C GLY A 81 -1.77 8.82 -1.82
N TYR A 82 -0.82 7.98 -2.23
CA TYR A 82 -0.27 7.93 -3.59
C TYR A 82 -0.72 6.65 -4.32
N GLU A 83 -2.03 6.36 -4.30
CA GLU A 83 -2.60 5.14 -4.84
C GLU A 83 -2.60 5.06 -6.38
N ASP A 84 -2.55 6.17 -7.11
CA ASP A 84 -2.47 6.19 -8.58
C ASP A 84 -1.09 5.78 -9.14
N ALA A 85 -0.07 5.77 -8.27
CA ALA A 85 1.32 5.48 -8.54
C ALA A 85 2.09 6.56 -9.33
N ASP A 86 1.48 7.68 -9.72
CA ASP A 86 2.10 8.67 -10.62
C ASP A 86 3.33 9.34 -9.97
N ASP A 87 3.27 9.60 -8.66
CA ASP A 87 4.36 10.23 -7.91
C ASP A 87 5.55 9.31 -7.62
N LEU A 88 5.47 8.00 -7.95
CA LEU A 88 6.51 7.03 -7.56
C LEU A 88 7.87 7.28 -8.22
N ASP A 89 7.91 7.94 -9.38
CA ASP A 89 9.17 8.36 -10.00
C ASP A 89 9.83 9.54 -9.28
N HIS A 90 9.05 10.32 -8.51
CA HIS A 90 9.57 11.34 -7.59
C HIS A 90 9.92 10.72 -6.22
N LEU A 91 8.96 10.01 -5.61
CA LEU A 91 9.07 9.43 -4.26
C LEU A 91 10.21 8.42 -4.13
N ARG A 92 10.65 7.79 -5.22
CA ARG A 92 11.80 6.87 -5.18
C ARG A 92 13.10 7.51 -4.68
N CYS A 93 13.23 8.83 -4.80
CA CYS A 93 14.37 9.63 -4.35
C CYS A 93 14.11 10.38 -3.03
N ASP A 94 12.86 10.35 -2.53
CA ASP A 94 12.48 11.02 -1.28
C ASP A 94 13.23 10.39 -0.07
N PRO A 95 13.84 11.21 0.81
CA PRO A 95 14.64 10.69 1.92
C PRO A 95 13.79 9.91 2.93
N GLY A 96 12.52 10.26 3.13
CA GLY A 96 11.59 9.57 4.03
C GLY A 96 11.23 8.18 3.52
N PHE A 97 10.85 8.07 2.24
CA PHE A 97 10.56 6.80 1.58
C PHE A 97 11.78 5.89 1.49
N LYS A 98 12.97 6.43 1.19
CA LYS A 98 14.22 5.67 1.21
C LYS A 98 14.46 5.09 2.61
N LEU A 99 14.38 5.91 3.66
CA LEU A 99 14.54 5.45 5.04
C LEU A 99 13.49 4.40 5.43
N ALA A 100 12.22 4.62 5.07
CA ALA A 100 11.13 3.68 5.34
C ALA A 100 11.36 2.30 4.71
N CYS A 101 11.97 2.27 3.53
CA CYS A 101 12.38 1.05 2.83
C CYS A 101 13.81 0.58 3.19
N GLY A 102 14.41 1.08 4.28
CA GLY A 102 15.72 0.64 4.77
C GLY A 102 16.91 1.07 3.90
N ARG A 103 16.76 2.14 3.12
CA ARG A 103 17.82 2.73 2.30
C ARG A 103 18.33 4.03 2.94
N LEU A 104 19.64 4.23 2.89
CA LEU A 104 20.22 5.51 3.31
C LEU A 104 19.74 6.62 2.36
N PRO A 105 19.32 7.80 2.87
CA PRO A 105 18.73 8.85 2.05
C PRO A 105 19.74 9.41 1.03
N ASP A 106 21.01 9.56 1.43
CA ASP A 106 22.03 10.19 0.59
C ASP A 106 22.82 9.22 -0.28
N THR A 107 23.23 8.08 0.30
CA THR A 107 24.14 7.13 -0.35
C THR A 107 23.45 5.83 -0.77
N GLY A 108 22.26 5.57 -0.24
CA GLY A 108 21.47 4.41 -0.61
C GLY A 108 20.95 4.56 -2.03
N ARG A 109 20.85 3.44 -2.74
CA ARG A 109 20.16 3.39 -4.04
C ARG A 109 18.71 3.85 -3.87
N ASP A 110 18.22 4.59 -4.85
CA ASP A 110 16.81 4.99 -4.92
C ASP A 110 15.89 3.79 -5.02
N LEU A 111 14.61 3.96 -4.71
CA LEU A 111 13.62 2.90 -4.84
C LEU A 111 13.36 2.57 -6.33
N CYS A 112 12.58 1.52 -6.58
CA CYS A 112 12.18 1.16 -7.93
C CYS A 112 11.34 2.27 -8.58
N SER A 113 11.42 2.38 -9.91
CA SER A 113 10.63 3.33 -10.69
C SER A 113 9.15 2.96 -10.76
N GLN A 114 8.29 3.92 -11.12
CA GLN A 114 6.87 3.70 -11.35
C GLN A 114 6.61 2.56 -12.36
N PRO A 115 7.29 2.49 -13.54
CA PRO A 115 7.06 1.39 -14.47
C PRO A 115 7.51 0.02 -13.95
N THR A 116 8.39 -0.01 -12.96
CA THR A 116 8.76 -1.26 -12.28
C THR A 116 7.62 -1.73 -11.39
N ILE A 117 6.99 -0.82 -10.66
CA ILE A 117 5.84 -1.12 -9.79
C ILE A 117 4.66 -1.62 -10.63
N SER A 118 4.26 -0.90 -11.68
CA SER A 118 3.11 -1.31 -12.52
C SER A 118 3.31 -2.68 -13.16
N ARG A 119 4.54 -3.02 -13.59
CA ARG A 119 4.85 -4.37 -14.10
C ARG A 119 4.64 -5.44 -13.04
N TRP A 120 5.03 -5.17 -11.80
CA TRP A 120 4.90 -6.12 -10.69
C TRP A 120 3.48 -6.23 -10.15
N GLU A 121 2.67 -5.17 -10.21
CA GLU A 121 1.23 -5.25 -9.89
C GLU A 121 0.49 -6.17 -10.87
N ASN A 122 0.91 -6.19 -12.14
CA ASN A 122 0.29 -6.98 -13.20
C ASN A 122 0.97 -8.34 -13.44
N ALA A 123 2.06 -8.67 -12.72
CA ALA A 123 2.81 -9.91 -12.91
C ALA A 123 2.14 -11.17 -12.32
N PRO A 124 1.51 -11.13 -11.12
CA PRO A 124 0.95 -12.32 -10.51
C PRO A 124 -0.13 -12.98 -11.35
N THR A 125 -0.04 -14.30 -11.47
CA THR A 125 -1.09 -15.13 -12.06
C THR A 125 -2.31 -15.23 -11.14
N LEU A 126 -3.47 -15.64 -11.67
CA LEU A 126 -4.67 -15.89 -10.86
C LEU A 126 -4.40 -16.84 -9.68
N ARG A 127 -3.56 -17.87 -9.89
CA ARG A 127 -3.19 -18.81 -8.82
C ARG A 127 -2.41 -18.12 -7.70
N GLU A 128 -1.50 -17.22 -8.05
CA GLU A 128 -0.73 -16.46 -7.08
C GLU A 128 -1.63 -15.45 -6.35
N VAL A 129 -2.53 -14.76 -7.04
CA VAL A 129 -3.53 -13.85 -6.42
C VAL A 129 -4.40 -14.59 -5.40
N ILE A 130 -4.87 -15.79 -5.72
CA ILE A 130 -5.62 -16.63 -4.75
C ILE A 130 -4.74 -16.96 -3.53
N ARG A 131 -3.47 -17.31 -3.73
CA ARG A 131 -2.53 -17.59 -2.62
C ARG A 131 -2.26 -16.36 -1.76
N LEU A 132 -2.13 -15.18 -2.38
CA LEU A 132 -1.99 -13.91 -1.66
C LEU A 132 -3.20 -13.65 -0.76
N THR A 133 -4.41 -14.03 -1.20
CA THR A 133 -5.62 -13.93 -0.35
C THR A 133 -5.51 -14.81 0.89
N TYR A 134 -5.02 -16.05 0.77
CA TYR A 134 -4.77 -16.90 1.95
C TYR A 134 -3.69 -16.32 2.87
N ALA A 135 -2.68 -15.65 2.33
CA ALA A 135 -1.67 -14.99 3.15
C ALA A 135 -2.24 -13.86 4.03
N LEU A 136 -3.30 -13.18 3.58
CA LEU A 136 -4.03 -12.20 4.40
C LEU A 136 -4.76 -12.89 5.54
N VAL A 137 -5.43 -14.01 5.27
CA VAL A 137 -6.09 -14.83 6.29
C VAL A 137 -5.08 -15.35 7.31
N ASP A 138 -3.94 -15.87 6.86
CA ASP A 138 -2.86 -16.32 7.74
C ASP A 138 -2.33 -15.16 8.60
N THR A 139 -2.21 -13.96 8.03
CA THR A 139 -1.76 -12.76 8.78
C THR A 139 -2.77 -12.38 9.86
N TRP A 140 -4.07 -12.51 9.57
CA TRP A 140 -5.12 -12.31 10.55
C TRP A 140 -5.11 -13.41 11.63
N CYS A 141 -4.96 -14.69 11.27
CA CYS A 141 -4.82 -15.78 12.25
C CYS A 141 -3.63 -15.56 13.19
N ASP A 142 -2.47 -15.21 12.65
CA ASP A 142 -1.23 -14.94 13.41
C ASP A 142 -1.34 -13.69 14.30
N SER A 143 -2.33 -12.83 14.06
CA SER A 143 -2.55 -11.63 14.87
C SER A 143 -3.10 -11.92 16.26
N TYR A 144 -3.60 -13.15 16.50
CA TYR A 144 -4.08 -13.63 17.78
C TYR A 144 -2.94 -14.22 18.62
N ALA A 145 -2.81 -13.79 19.88
CA ALA A 145 -1.82 -14.37 20.80
C ALA A 145 -2.13 -15.84 21.15
N ARG A 146 -3.40 -16.23 21.08
CA ARG A 146 -3.92 -17.60 21.25
C ARG A 146 -5.19 -17.74 20.43
N PRO A 147 -5.51 -18.94 19.90
CA PRO A 147 -6.75 -19.16 19.17
C PRO A 147 -7.96 -18.72 19.99
N PRO A 148 -8.87 -17.89 19.43
CA PRO A 148 -10.11 -17.53 20.09
C PRO A 148 -11.06 -18.73 20.12
N VAL A 149 -12.02 -18.75 21.05
CA VAL A 149 -13.06 -19.82 21.11
C VAL A 149 -14.06 -19.70 19.96
N ALA A 150 -14.32 -18.47 19.53
CA ALA A 150 -15.17 -18.17 18.39
C ALA A 150 -14.73 -16.84 17.77
N VAL A 151 -15.06 -16.67 16.50
CA VAL A 151 -14.90 -15.41 15.76
C VAL A 151 -16.23 -15.04 15.11
N THR A 152 -16.53 -13.75 15.09
CA THR A 152 -17.66 -13.20 14.33
C THR A 152 -17.11 -12.42 13.16
N LEU A 153 -17.49 -12.83 11.95
CA LEU A 153 -17.07 -12.20 10.72
C LEU A 153 -18.20 -11.35 10.15
N ASP A 154 -17.90 -10.08 9.95
CA ASP A 154 -18.73 -9.13 9.21
C ASP A 154 -18.39 -9.21 7.73
N ILE A 155 -19.40 -9.48 6.89
CA ILE A 155 -19.24 -9.75 5.46
C ILE A 155 -20.21 -8.87 4.69
N ASP A 156 -19.69 -7.74 4.21
CA ASP A 156 -20.44 -6.78 3.42
C ASP A 156 -19.70 -6.49 2.10
N ASP A 157 -20.45 -6.11 1.07
CA ASP A 157 -19.89 -5.55 -0.15
C ASP A 157 -19.87 -4.02 -0.09
N THR A 158 -18.88 -3.42 -0.76
CA THR A 158 -18.80 -1.98 -0.98
C THR A 158 -18.78 -1.68 -2.46
N VAL A 159 -19.26 -0.49 -2.85
CA VAL A 159 -19.13 -0.01 -4.22
C VAL A 159 -17.69 0.45 -4.48
N ASP A 160 -17.15 0.05 -5.62
CA ASP A 160 -15.86 0.52 -6.14
C ASP A 160 -16.07 0.99 -7.59
N VAL A 161 -16.26 2.30 -7.75
CA VAL A 161 -16.58 2.92 -9.04
C VAL A 161 -15.37 2.84 -9.96
N VAL A 162 -15.58 2.37 -11.19
CA VAL A 162 -14.49 2.23 -12.15
C VAL A 162 -14.49 3.35 -13.17
N HIS A 163 -13.31 3.63 -13.72
CA HIS A 163 -13.14 4.47 -14.89
C HIS A 163 -12.73 3.64 -16.11
N GLY A 164 -13.23 4.03 -17.28
CA GLY A 164 -12.96 3.34 -18.55
C GLY A 164 -13.69 2.00 -18.70
N HIS A 165 -13.05 1.05 -19.39
CA HIS A 165 -13.65 -0.22 -19.78
C HIS A 165 -12.94 -1.43 -19.15
N GLN A 166 -12.77 -1.38 -17.82
CA GLN A 166 -12.13 -2.45 -17.07
C GLN A 166 -12.95 -3.75 -17.17
N GLN A 167 -12.26 -4.88 -17.26
CA GLN A 167 -12.91 -6.19 -17.38
C GLN A 167 -13.75 -6.47 -16.12
N LEU A 168 -14.94 -7.05 -16.29
CA LEU A 168 -15.88 -7.40 -15.21
C LEU A 168 -16.49 -6.20 -14.46
N ALA A 169 -16.18 -4.96 -14.83
CA ALA A 169 -16.92 -3.81 -14.37
C ALA A 169 -18.31 -3.79 -15.04
N LEU A 170 -19.35 -3.91 -14.22
CA LEU A 170 -20.74 -3.98 -14.68
C LEU A 170 -21.53 -2.81 -14.11
N PHE A 171 -22.60 -2.43 -14.82
CA PHE A 171 -23.53 -1.42 -14.31
C PHE A 171 -24.33 -1.99 -13.14
N ASN A 172 -24.37 -1.27 -12.02
CA ASN A 172 -25.16 -1.59 -10.84
C ASN A 172 -26.29 -0.56 -10.67
N ALA A 173 -27.53 -0.98 -10.87
CA ALA A 173 -28.69 -0.10 -10.81
C ALA A 173 -28.94 0.50 -9.41
N HIS A 174 -28.45 -0.12 -8.32
CA HIS A 174 -28.61 0.42 -6.98
C HIS A 174 -27.69 1.64 -6.74
N HIS A 175 -26.46 1.58 -7.26
CA HIS A 175 -25.49 2.67 -7.14
C HIS A 175 -25.54 3.64 -8.32
N ASP A 176 -26.27 3.31 -9.38
CA ASP A 176 -26.34 4.04 -10.66
C ASP A 176 -24.96 4.24 -11.32
N GLU A 177 -24.06 3.27 -11.13
CA GLU A 177 -22.66 3.39 -11.54
C GLU A 177 -22.13 2.10 -12.18
N ARG A 178 -21.10 2.24 -13.02
CA ARG A 178 -20.26 1.10 -13.43
C ARG A 178 -19.19 0.87 -12.37
N CYS A 179 -19.24 -0.31 -11.75
CA CYS A 179 -18.42 -0.58 -10.58
C CYS A 179 -17.99 -2.05 -10.48
N PHE A 180 -17.06 -2.30 -9.57
CA PHE A 180 -16.95 -3.57 -8.86
C PHE A 180 -17.78 -3.51 -7.57
N MET A 181 -18.05 -4.67 -6.99
CA MET A 181 -18.70 -4.76 -5.66
C MET A 181 -17.85 -5.58 -4.67
N PRO A 182 -16.58 -5.22 -4.40
CA PRO A 182 -15.69 -6.03 -3.58
C PRO A 182 -16.34 -6.44 -2.26
N ILE A 183 -16.18 -7.71 -1.87
CA ILE A 183 -16.59 -8.21 -0.56
C ILE A 183 -15.45 -7.91 0.40
N HIS A 184 -15.77 -7.23 1.49
CA HIS A 184 -14.87 -7.05 2.59
C HIS A 184 -15.27 -7.99 3.72
N VAL A 185 -14.28 -8.68 4.29
CA VAL A 185 -14.47 -9.54 5.46
C VAL A 185 -13.65 -8.98 6.61
N TYR A 186 -14.33 -8.61 7.69
CA TYR A 186 -13.70 -8.09 8.90
C TYR A 186 -14.02 -8.97 10.10
N ASP A 187 -13.05 -9.08 10.99
CA ASP A 187 -13.26 -9.60 12.32
C ASP A 187 -13.98 -8.55 13.17
N ALA A 188 -15.23 -8.81 13.53
CA ALA A 188 -16.08 -7.81 14.18
C ALA A 188 -15.57 -7.37 15.56
N ALA A 189 -14.87 -8.26 16.28
CA ALA A 189 -14.40 -7.96 17.64
C ALA A 189 -13.14 -7.10 17.64
N THR A 190 -12.27 -7.29 16.64
CA THR A 190 -10.96 -6.62 16.58
C THR A 190 -10.86 -5.56 15.48
N SER A 191 -11.88 -5.46 14.62
CA SER A 191 -11.91 -4.64 13.40
C SER A 191 -10.76 -4.94 12.43
N ARG A 192 -10.13 -6.12 12.54
CA ARG A 192 -9.03 -6.51 11.67
C ARG A 192 -9.55 -7.00 10.32
N PRO A 193 -8.94 -6.58 9.20
CA PRO A 193 -9.27 -7.13 7.90
C PRO A 193 -8.84 -8.59 7.84
N VAL A 194 -9.73 -9.45 7.32
CA VAL A 194 -9.48 -10.88 7.13
C VAL A 194 -9.16 -11.17 5.66
N ALA A 195 -10.03 -10.72 4.76
CA ALA A 195 -9.87 -10.88 3.32
C ALA A 195 -10.72 -9.85 2.55
N ILE A 196 -10.30 -9.57 1.32
CA ILE A 196 -11.08 -8.79 0.36
C ILE A 196 -11.19 -9.63 -0.92
N VAL A 197 -12.40 -9.79 -1.44
CA VAL A 197 -12.67 -10.55 -2.66
C VAL A 197 -13.32 -9.66 -3.68
N ILE A 198 -12.58 -9.32 -4.74
CA ILE A 198 -13.09 -8.54 -5.87
C ILE A 198 -14.15 -9.36 -6.62
N ARG A 199 -15.22 -8.68 -7.04
CA ARG A 199 -16.31 -9.29 -7.80
C ARG A 199 -16.93 -8.30 -8.77
N PRO A 200 -17.56 -8.81 -9.84
CA PRO A 200 -18.25 -7.97 -10.81
C PRO A 200 -19.34 -7.12 -10.14
N GLY A 201 -19.62 -5.96 -10.74
CA GLY A 201 -20.62 -4.97 -10.30
C GLY A 201 -22.09 -5.41 -10.26
N LYS A 202 -22.38 -6.71 -10.23
CA LYS A 202 -23.75 -7.23 -10.26
C LYS A 202 -24.41 -7.10 -8.89
N THR A 203 -25.63 -6.56 -8.88
CA THR A 203 -26.51 -6.47 -7.70
C THR A 203 -26.70 -7.85 -7.05
N ARG A 204 -26.53 -7.92 -5.72
CA ARG A 204 -26.87 -9.12 -4.95
C ARG A 204 -28.38 -9.25 -4.76
N PRO A 205 -28.90 -10.47 -4.63
CA PRO A 205 -30.08 -10.69 -3.81
C PRO A 205 -29.76 -10.24 -2.37
N ASP A 206 -30.61 -9.40 -1.82
CA ASP A 206 -30.60 -8.82 -0.47
C ASP A 206 -30.27 -9.83 0.64
N ARG A 207 -28.98 -9.98 0.97
CA ARG A 207 -28.52 -10.81 2.09
C ARG A 207 -27.26 -10.21 2.71
N LYS A 208 -27.40 -9.68 3.92
CA LYS A 208 -26.27 -9.46 4.83
C LYS A 208 -25.93 -10.77 5.51
N PHE A 209 -24.65 -11.10 5.58
CA PHE A 209 -24.18 -12.31 6.22
C PHE A 209 -23.26 -11.95 7.39
N VAL A 210 -23.71 -12.26 8.60
CA VAL A 210 -22.84 -12.32 9.77
C VAL A 210 -22.65 -13.79 10.07
N VAL A 211 -21.40 -14.26 10.02
CA VAL A 211 -21.06 -15.66 10.28
C VAL A 211 -20.31 -15.73 11.60
N THR A 212 -20.81 -16.52 12.54
CA THR A 212 -20.05 -16.86 13.75
C THR A 212 -19.48 -18.25 13.57
N CYS A 213 -18.16 -18.34 13.55
CA CYS A 213 -17.43 -19.60 13.49
C CYS A 213 -16.96 -19.95 14.90
N VAL A 214 -17.26 -21.16 15.37
CA VAL A 214 -16.64 -21.75 16.56
C VAL A 214 -15.33 -22.39 16.11
N VAL A 215 -14.24 -22.01 16.76
CA VAL A 215 -12.86 -22.42 16.39
C VAL A 215 -12.45 -23.64 17.21
#